data_AF-A0AAE6JKX0-F1
#
_entry.id   AF-A0AAE6JKX0-F1
#
_cell.length_a   1.000
_cell.length_b   1.000
_cell.length_c   1.000
_cell.angle_alpha   90.00
_cell.angle_beta   90.00
_cell.angle_gamma   90.00
#
_symmetry.space_group_name_H-M   'P 1'
#
loop_
_entity.id
_entity.type
_entity.pdbx_description
1 polymer ?
#
loop_
_entity_poly.entity_id
_entity_poly.type
_entity_poly.pdbx_seq_one_letter_code
_entity_poly.pdbx_strand_id
1 'polypeptide(L)'
;MLNINTIKRTFVQQHNTDDCGHACLAMIMNYIGKTDLAKSIIYQAPSNGGLSLLDLKLAAQAVHLDCKCVEFETDYLRSVTNPCIIHTRNELGLDHFEVLYGSKKSKKGFQYLVADPAIQVSWISELELLKRWKSKTALWFPPLTADLRPFSNNPLQFIFDNKYYPSGILAALPLLSFSIAAFGIALTWLLQRGLNEPRILQGGVFLSLTALLLIISIFKSLFSFLRQHILININLNANSALSKALVFGLISSAIFNHQRGGQFARNSLGHIQKMQNAISAFLGVVVTDGSMILLLLSGLFYLHPLAGAIIFIYLITYGYAIFKSLPQAAYNQERLKQLSIASELQLADDISINKSDLLLPDYSAFLKSHQRNLGVAKEMALRVSRLYMLYECCGTVAIVLVFFSGAQQLNKGDLSYNSFMLAVIEAYLIASLMPKLHASFQQIAEGSDAAIQLANQ
;
A
#
# COMPACT_ATOMS: atom_id res chain seq x y z
N MET A 1 7.11 11.57 20.93
CA MET A 1 7.35 11.85 19.50
C MET A 1 6.17 11.35 18.68
N LEU A 2 5.57 12.19 17.83
CA LEU A 2 4.48 11.81 16.92
C LEU A 2 5.01 10.82 15.86
N ASN A 3 4.77 9.53 16.06
CA ASN A 3 5.10 8.50 15.07
C ASN A 3 3.85 8.13 14.28
N ILE A 4 3.87 8.38 12.97
CA ILE A 4 2.76 8.08 12.06
C ILE A 4 2.35 6.61 12.11
N ASN A 5 3.30 5.69 12.27
CA ASN A 5 2.99 4.25 12.30
C ASN A 5 2.20 3.88 13.55
N THR A 6 2.45 4.53 14.68
CA THR A 6 1.72 4.26 15.92
C THR A 6 0.32 4.86 15.87
N ILE A 7 0.18 6.08 15.34
CA ILE A 7 -1.12 6.72 15.12
C ILE A 7 -1.96 5.98 14.07
N LYS A 8 -1.33 5.41 13.03
CA LYS A 8 -2.02 4.56 12.05
C LYS A 8 -2.73 3.38 12.71
N ARG A 9 -2.22 2.85 13.84
CA ARG A 9 -2.87 1.73 14.54
C ARG A 9 -4.15 2.14 15.27
N THR A 10 -4.28 3.41 15.66
CA THR A 10 -5.49 3.94 16.29
C THR A 10 -6.54 4.39 15.27
N PHE A 11 -6.20 4.35 13.98
CA PHE A 11 -7.05 4.81 12.89
C PHE A 11 -8.33 3.99 12.78
N VAL A 12 -9.45 4.69 12.60
CA VAL A 12 -10.78 4.13 12.39
C VAL A 12 -11.34 4.74 11.13
N GLN A 13 -11.66 3.90 10.14
CA GLN A 13 -12.30 4.30 8.91
C GLN A 13 -13.81 4.46 9.12
N GLN A 14 -14.39 5.51 8.56
CA GLN A 14 -15.84 5.72 8.58
C GLN A 14 -16.56 4.67 7.71
N HIS A 15 -17.73 4.21 8.16
CA HIS A 15 -18.55 3.27 7.40
C HIS A 15 -19.42 3.98 6.36
N ASN A 16 -20.05 5.09 6.75
CA ASN A 16 -20.83 5.97 5.87
C ASN A 16 -20.20 7.37 5.80
N THR A 17 -20.68 8.20 4.88
CA THR A 17 -20.28 9.60 4.72
C THR A 17 -20.49 10.42 5.99
N ASP A 18 -21.53 10.08 6.75
CA ASP A 18 -22.03 10.88 7.88
C ASP A 18 -21.38 10.47 9.21
N ASP A 19 -20.58 9.40 9.22
CA ASP A 19 -19.97 8.82 10.43
C ASP A 19 -18.59 9.44 10.75
N CYS A 20 -18.12 10.42 9.97
CA CYS A 20 -16.78 11.01 10.11
C CYS A 20 -16.50 11.53 11.53
N GLY A 21 -17.49 12.15 12.19
CA GLY A 21 -17.36 12.63 13.57
C GLY A 21 -17.20 11.51 14.60
N HIS A 22 -18.04 10.46 14.54
CA HIS A 22 -17.92 9.29 15.41
C HIS A 22 -16.58 8.57 15.21
N ALA A 23 -16.14 8.41 13.95
CA ALA A 23 -14.84 7.83 13.64
C ALA A 23 -13.69 8.65 14.23
N CYS A 24 -13.75 9.99 14.15
CA CYS A 24 -12.78 10.88 14.79
C CYS A 24 -12.74 10.70 16.32
N LEU A 25 -13.89 10.61 16.97
CA LEU A 25 -13.97 10.41 18.41
C LEU A 25 -13.46 9.02 18.83
N ALA A 26 -13.76 7.98 18.05
CA ALA A 26 -13.21 6.64 18.23
C ALA A 26 -11.67 6.62 18.10
N MET A 27 -11.10 7.39 17.17
CA MET A 27 -9.64 7.53 17.05
C MET A 27 -9.01 8.19 18.29
N ILE A 28 -9.67 9.20 18.87
CA ILE A 28 -9.22 9.82 20.13
C ILE A 28 -9.28 8.81 21.29
N MET A 29 -10.34 8.01 21.37
CA MET A 29 -10.46 6.95 22.39
C MET A 29 -9.39 5.87 22.25
N ASN A 30 -9.11 5.44 21.02
CA ASN A 30 -8.02 4.51 20.73
C ASN A 30 -6.65 5.09 21.11
N TYR A 31 -6.45 6.40 20.90
CA TYR A 31 -5.22 7.08 21.29
C TYR A 31 -4.95 7.02 22.80
N ILE A 32 -5.99 7.05 23.63
CA ILE A 32 -5.90 6.95 25.09
C ILE A 32 -6.14 5.54 25.64
N GLY A 33 -6.18 4.52 24.79
CA GLY A 33 -6.32 3.11 25.19
C GLY A 33 -7.73 2.65 25.56
N LYS A 34 -8.77 3.45 25.28
CA LYS A 34 -10.18 3.11 25.55
C LYS A 34 -10.85 2.41 24.36
N THR A 35 -10.35 1.24 23.97
CA THR A 35 -10.76 0.54 22.74
C THR A 35 -12.21 0.07 22.72
N ASP A 36 -12.75 -0.38 23.86
CA ASP A 36 -14.13 -0.87 23.93
C ASP A 36 -15.14 0.26 23.71
N LEU A 37 -14.84 1.45 24.25
CA LEU A 37 -15.63 2.66 24.02
C LEU A 37 -15.54 3.10 22.56
N ALA A 38 -14.35 3.02 21.95
CA ALA A 38 -14.17 3.31 20.53
C ALA A 38 -15.03 2.40 19.65
N LYS A 39 -15.10 1.10 19.95
CA LYS A 39 -16.00 0.17 19.23
C LYS A 39 -17.47 0.56 19.41
N SER A 40 -17.89 0.90 20.64
CA SER A 40 -19.29 1.25 20.90
C SER A 40 -19.78 2.48 20.13
N ILE A 41 -18.93 3.50 19.96
CA ILE A 41 -19.34 4.78 19.38
C ILE A 41 -19.42 4.74 17.85
N ILE A 42 -18.65 3.88 17.19
CA ILE A 42 -18.67 3.70 15.72
C ILE A 42 -20.02 3.15 15.24
N TYR A 43 -20.67 2.32 16.06
CA TYR A 43 -21.96 1.72 15.71
C TYR A 43 -23.16 2.63 16.02
N GLN A 44 -22.95 3.80 16.65
CA GLN A 44 -24.02 4.76 16.91
C GLN A 44 -24.40 5.54 15.65
N ALA A 45 -25.70 5.72 15.44
CA ALA A 45 -26.20 6.49 14.32
C ALA A 45 -26.19 7.98 14.61
N PRO A 46 -25.62 8.83 13.71
CA PRO A 46 -25.87 10.26 13.78
C PRO A 46 -27.37 10.51 13.63
N SER A 47 -27.91 11.44 14.42
CA SER A 47 -29.34 11.67 14.52
C SER A 47 -29.96 12.25 13.24
N ASN A 48 -29.19 13.01 12.44
CA ASN A 48 -29.69 13.82 11.31
C ASN A 48 -28.76 13.84 10.07
N GLY A 49 -28.21 12.70 9.64
CA GLY A 49 -27.33 12.65 8.45
C GLY A 49 -25.95 13.30 8.65
N GLY A 50 -25.50 13.41 9.90
CA GLY A 50 -24.21 13.95 10.30
C GLY A 50 -24.19 14.38 11.76
N LEU A 51 -23.02 14.80 12.24
CA LEU A 51 -22.84 15.39 13.58
C LEU A 51 -22.43 16.85 13.44
N SER A 52 -23.03 17.75 14.22
CA SER A 52 -22.44 19.08 14.44
C SER A 52 -21.28 19.01 15.45
N LEU A 53 -20.47 20.05 15.52
CA LEU A 53 -19.41 20.17 16.54
C LEU A 53 -19.99 20.11 17.98
N LEU A 54 -21.22 20.61 18.17
CA LEU A 54 -21.92 20.53 19.46
C LEU A 54 -22.35 19.09 19.76
N ASP A 55 -22.90 18.37 18.78
CA ASP A 55 -23.28 16.96 18.96
C ASP A 55 -22.06 16.11 19.28
N LEU A 56 -20.93 16.37 18.62
CA LEU A 56 -19.68 15.68 18.88
C LEU A 56 -19.15 15.94 20.29
N LYS A 57 -19.29 17.18 20.78
CA LYS A 57 -18.99 17.53 22.18
C LYS A 57 -19.88 16.75 23.15
N LEU A 58 -21.18 16.69 22.90
CA LEU A 58 -22.12 15.95 23.74
C LEU A 58 -21.80 14.44 23.74
N ALA A 59 -21.47 13.88 22.58
CA ALA A 59 -21.05 12.48 22.44
C ALA A 59 -19.75 12.20 23.22
N ALA A 60 -18.77 13.11 23.16
CA ALA A 60 -17.53 13.01 23.92
C ALA A 60 -17.77 13.12 25.44
N GLN A 61 -18.68 13.98 25.88
CA GLN A 61 -19.03 14.10 27.30
C GLN A 61 -19.77 12.87 27.83
N ALA A 62 -20.63 12.23 27.01
CA ALA A 62 -21.35 11.01 27.37
C ALA A 62 -20.42 9.82 27.67
N VAL A 63 -19.21 9.82 27.10
CA VAL A 63 -18.15 8.83 27.31
C VAL A 63 -17.04 9.32 28.25
N HIS A 64 -17.34 10.36 29.04
CA HIS A 64 -16.45 10.96 30.04
C HIS A 64 -15.13 11.50 29.47
N LEU A 65 -15.18 12.10 28.27
CA LEU A 65 -14.08 12.89 27.72
C LEU A 65 -14.40 14.38 27.86
N ASP A 66 -13.60 15.09 28.65
CA ASP A 66 -13.69 16.55 28.74
C ASP A 66 -13.20 17.18 27.42
N CYS A 67 -13.96 18.14 26.91
CA CYS A 67 -13.67 18.78 25.63
C CYS A 67 -14.36 20.15 25.51
N LYS A 68 -13.78 21.01 24.67
CA LYS A 68 -14.26 22.37 24.41
C LYS A 68 -14.29 22.64 22.91
N CYS A 69 -15.40 23.20 22.44
CA CYS A 69 -15.48 23.77 21.11
C CYS A 69 -14.72 25.09 21.11
N VAL A 70 -13.73 25.22 20.24
CA VAL A 70 -12.84 26.39 20.18
C VAL A 70 -12.63 26.82 18.73
N GLU A 71 -12.27 28.07 18.55
CA GLU A 71 -11.69 28.59 17.32
C GLU A 71 -10.20 28.82 17.55
N PHE A 72 -9.37 28.36 16.62
CA PHE A 72 -7.93 28.44 16.73
C PHE A 72 -7.35 29.47 15.75
N GLU A 73 -6.36 30.21 16.22
CA GLU A 73 -5.47 30.94 15.34
C GLU A 73 -4.47 30.00 14.66
N THR A 74 -4.02 30.40 13.48
CA THR A 74 -3.06 29.61 12.68
C THR A 74 -1.72 29.42 13.39
N ASP A 75 -1.33 30.34 14.26
CA ASP A 75 -0.09 30.21 15.02
C ASP A 75 -0.18 29.16 16.12
N TYR A 76 -1.37 28.97 16.71
CA TYR A 76 -1.58 27.91 17.70
C TYR A 76 -1.37 26.52 17.10
N LEU A 77 -1.80 26.29 15.84
CA LEU A 77 -1.55 25.02 15.12
C LEU A 77 -0.08 24.59 15.17
N ARG A 78 0.84 25.54 15.00
CA ARG A 78 2.28 25.29 14.97
C ARG A 78 2.83 24.82 16.33
N SER A 79 2.07 25.02 17.39
CA SER A 79 2.38 24.57 18.75
C SER A 79 1.49 23.41 19.26
N VAL A 80 0.54 22.90 18.45
CA VAL A 80 -0.33 21.80 18.86
C VAL A 80 0.49 20.52 19.06
N THR A 81 0.49 20.03 20.29
CA THR A 81 1.12 18.76 20.69
C THR A 81 0.14 17.66 21.06
N ASN A 82 -1.14 18.00 21.21
CA ASN A 82 -2.20 17.11 21.67
C ASN A 82 -3.25 16.94 20.58
N PRO A 83 -3.88 15.76 20.48
CA PRO A 83 -4.84 15.53 19.42
C PRO A 83 -6.12 16.35 19.62
N CYS A 84 -6.64 16.91 18.53
CA CYS A 84 -7.90 17.62 18.47
C CYS A 84 -8.67 17.23 17.21
N ILE A 85 -9.99 17.41 17.23
CA ILE A 85 -10.83 17.16 16.06
C ILE A 85 -11.08 18.50 15.37
N ILE A 86 -10.74 18.62 14.09
CA ILE A 86 -10.89 19.84 13.30
C ILE A 86 -12.04 19.69 12.30
N HIS A 87 -12.77 20.77 12.06
CA HIS A 87 -13.86 20.81 11.08
C HIS A 87 -13.33 21.30 9.72
N THR A 88 -13.13 20.39 8.77
CA THR A 88 -12.56 20.69 7.45
C THR A 88 -13.62 20.64 6.36
N ARG A 89 -13.25 21.09 5.15
CA ARG A 89 -13.97 20.75 3.93
C ARG A 89 -13.12 19.83 3.08
N ASN A 90 -13.71 18.72 2.65
CA ASN A 90 -13.06 17.77 1.76
C ASN A 90 -12.95 18.34 0.32
N GLU A 91 -12.35 17.57 -0.59
CA GLU A 91 -12.13 18.00 -1.98
C GLU A 91 -13.40 18.19 -2.80
N LEU A 92 -14.49 17.56 -2.38
CA LEU A 92 -15.80 17.71 -2.98
C LEU A 92 -16.50 18.98 -2.48
N GLY A 93 -15.96 19.62 -1.44
CA GLY A 93 -16.51 20.82 -0.82
C GLY A 93 -17.53 20.54 0.27
N LEU A 94 -17.70 19.28 0.66
CA LEU A 94 -18.56 18.86 1.76
C LEU A 94 -17.85 19.05 3.10
N ASP A 95 -18.63 19.38 4.13
CA ASP A 95 -18.15 19.49 5.50
C ASP A 95 -17.70 18.11 6.02
N HIS A 96 -16.62 18.10 6.80
CA HIS A 96 -15.93 16.89 7.21
C HIS A 96 -15.23 17.09 8.56
N PHE A 97 -14.93 15.98 9.24
CA PHE A 97 -14.11 15.99 10.46
C PHE A 97 -12.82 15.21 10.27
N GLU A 98 -11.72 15.77 10.75
CA GLU A 98 -10.40 15.14 10.74
C GLU A 98 -9.76 15.25 12.12
N VAL A 99 -8.89 14.30 12.50
CA VAL A 99 -8.13 14.38 13.75
C VAL A 99 -6.74 14.95 13.46
N LEU A 100 -6.41 16.07 14.07
CA LEU A 100 -5.07 16.65 14.07
C LEU A 100 -4.32 16.17 15.31
N TYR A 101 -3.26 15.38 15.15
CA TYR A 101 -2.47 14.86 16.27
C TYR A 101 -1.33 15.80 16.70
N GLY A 102 -0.88 16.67 15.80
CA GLY A 102 0.12 17.69 16.10
C GLY A 102 0.96 18.09 14.90
N SER A 103 1.94 18.94 15.14
CA SER A 103 2.78 19.54 14.11
C SER A 103 4.25 19.20 14.26
N LYS A 104 5.00 19.30 13.15
CA LYS A 104 6.46 19.21 13.13
C LYS A 104 7.04 20.23 12.15
N LYS A 105 8.25 20.71 12.45
CA LYS A 105 9.02 21.54 11.53
C LYS A 105 9.66 20.68 10.44
N SER A 106 9.57 21.13 9.20
CA SER A 106 10.12 20.51 8.00
C SER A 106 10.95 21.53 7.20
N LYS A 107 11.75 21.06 6.24
CA LYS A 107 12.58 21.94 5.38
C LYS A 107 11.75 22.94 4.57
N LYS A 108 10.46 22.65 4.34
CA LYS A 108 9.52 23.46 3.54
C LYS A 108 8.47 24.20 4.39
N GLY A 109 8.69 24.33 5.71
CA GLY A 109 7.73 24.94 6.64
C GLY A 109 7.18 23.94 7.67
N PHE A 110 5.93 24.10 8.10
CA PHE A 110 5.28 23.19 9.05
C PHE A 110 4.54 22.06 8.33
N GLN A 111 4.59 20.87 8.94
CA GLN A 111 3.81 19.71 8.55
C GLN A 111 2.93 19.27 9.71
N TYR A 112 1.73 18.81 9.40
CA TYR A 112 0.71 18.42 10.37
C TYR A 112 0.36 16.95 10.18
N LEU A 113 0.30 16.20 11.29
CA LEU A 113 -0.12 14.81 11.28
C LEU A 113 -1.65 14.77 11.42
N VAL A 114 -2.32 14.41 10.35
CA VAL A 114 -3.78 14.42 10.27
C VAL A 114 -4.30 13.03 9.92
N ALA A 115 -5.35 12.60 10.61
CA ALA A 115 -6.11 11.41 10.26
C ALA A 115 -7.46 11.82 9.69
N ASP A 116 -7.64 11.53 8.40
CA ASP A 116 -8.91 11.68 7.71
C ASP A 116 -9.64 10.33 7.76
N PRO A 117 -10.81 10.23 8.42
CA PRO A 117 -11.56 8.98 8.57
C PRO A 117 -12.05 8.39 7.24
N ALA A 118 -12.12 9.17 6.16
CA ALA A 118 -12.44 8.67 4.83
C ALA A 118 -11.22 8.11 4.10
N ILE A 119 -10.03 8.66 4.35
CA ILE A 119 -8.80 8.34 3.62
C ILE A 119 -7.84 7.50 4.48
N GLN A 120 -6.97 8.14 5.28
CA GLN A 120 -6.04 7.52 6.23
C GLN A 120 -5.24 8.61 6.98
N VAL A 121 -4.32 8.17 7.85
CA VAL A 121 -3.34 9.03 8.52
C VAL A 121 -2.22 9.47 7.57
N SER A 122 -1.94 10.77 7.48
CA SER A 122 -0.86 11.31 6.66
C SER A 122 -0.25 12.60 7.22
N TRP A 123 0.93 12.95 6.70
CA TRP A 123 1.54 14.26 6.93
C TRP A 123 1.12 15.21 5.81
N ILE A 124 0.44 16.30 6.16
CA ILE A 124 0.02 17.32 5.20
C ILE A 124 0.78 18.64 5.45
N SER A 125 0.93 19.44 4.39
CA SER A 125 1.57 20.75 4.48
C SER A 125 0.62 21.80 5.09
N GLU A 126 1.16 22.84 5.71
CA GLU A 126 0.38 23.98 6.22
C GLU A 126 -0.57 24.57 5.16
N LEU A 127 -0.06 24.75 3.94
CA LEU A 127 -0.82 25.32 2.83
C LEU A 127 -2.01 24.44 2.44
N GLU A 128 -1.83 23.12 2.45
CA GLU A 128 -2.90 22.16 2.14
C GLU A 128 -3.93 22.08 3.27
N LEU A 129 -3.48 22.09 4.53
CA LEU A 129 -4.38 22.10 5.69
C LEU A 129 -5.25 23.35 5.72
N LEU A 130 -4.65 24.54 5.59
CA LEU A 130 -5.37 25.82 5.62
C LEU A 130 -6.38 25.97 4.47
N LYS A 131 -6.14 25.31 3.34
CA LYS A 131 -7.09 25.29 2.22
C LYS A 131 -8.38 24.54 2.58
N ARG A 132 -8.27 23.47 3.39
CA ARG A 132 -9.39 22.61 3.82
C ARG A 132 -10.05 23.13 5.10
N TRP A 133 -9.26 23.64 6.04
CA TRP A 133 -9.71 24.10 7.35
C TRP A 133 -10.07 25.60 7.36
N LYS A 134 -11.13 25.96 6.62
CA LYS A 134 -11.58 27.36 6.49
C LYS A 134 -12.31 27.89 7.72
N SER A 135 -12.98 27.01 8.44
CA SER A 135 -13.78 27.32 9.63
C SER A 135 -12.94 27.75 10.83
N LYS A 136 -11.66 27.33 10.89
CA LYS A 136 -10.77 27.46 12.05
C LYS A 136 -11.32 26.87 13.35
N THR A 137 -12.42 26.13 13.29
CA THR A 137 -13.06 25.52 14.45
C THR A 137 -12.51 24.14 14.73
N ALA A 138 -12.44 23.80 16.01
CA ALA A 138 -11.98 22.52 16.50
C ALA A 138 -12.68 22.12 17.80
N LEU A 139 -12.72 20.83 18.06
CA LEU A 139 -12.98 20.25 19.37
C LEU A 139 -11.64 19.97 20.05
N TRP A 140 -11.31 20.81 21.04
CA TRP A 140 -10.10 20.71 21.82
C TRP A 140 -10.30 19.81 23.05
N PHE A 141 -9.28 19.00 23.34
CA PHE A 141 -9.23 18.15 24.51
C PHE A 141 -8.12 18.64 25.46
N PRO A 142 -8.31 18.54 26.79
CA PRO A 142 -7.22 18.67 27.76
C PRO A 142 -6.09 17.68 27.43
N PRO A 143 -4.88 17.86 28.01
CA PRO A 143 -3.77 16.94 27.76
C PRO A 143 -4.13 15.47 27.94
N LEU A 144 -4.16 14.75 26.80
CA LEU A 144 -4.45 13.33 26.72
C LEU A 144 -3.14 12.54 26.81
N THR A 145 -3.09 11.57 27.73
CA THR A 145 -1.98 10.62 27.82
C THR A 145 -2.19 9.49 26.82
N ALA A 146 -1.25 9.34 25.89
CA ALA A 146 -1.32 8.26 24.90
C ALA A 146 -1.14 6.90 25.59
N ASP A 147 -2.10 5.98 25.40
CA ASP A 147 -1.97 4.57 25.80
C ASP A 147 -2.21 3.67 24.60
N LEU A 148 -1.10 3.26 23.98
CA LEU A 148 -1.08 2.52 22.72
C LEU A 148 -0.76 1.03 22.95
N ARG A 149 -0.78 0.57 24.22
CA ARG A 149 -0.57 -0.84 24.59
C ARG A 149 -1.58 -1.79 23.93
N PRO A 150 -2.89 -1.46 23.83
CA PRO A 150 -3.85 -2.33 23.13
C PRO A 150 -3.49 -2.58 21.66
N PHE A 151 -2.74 -1.67 21.06
CA PHE A 151 -2.32 -1.70 19.66
C PHE A 151 -0.85 -2.10 19.49
N SER A 152 -0.22 -2.74 20.48
CA SER A 152 1.20 -3.12 20.40
C SER A 152 1.46 -4.25 19.39
N ASN A 153 0.48 -5.11 19.16
CA ASN A 153 0.62 -6.28 18.29
C ASN A 153 0.88 -5.88 16.83
N ASN A 154 1.70 -6.67 16.15
CA ASN A 154 2.04 -6.40 14.76
C ASN A 154 0.85 -6.80 13.87
N PRO A 155 0.32 -5.90 13.03
CA PRO A 155 -0.78 -6.23 12.12
C PRO A 155 -0.40 -7.35 11.14
N LEU A 156 0.89 -7.46 10.81
CA LEU A 156 1.44 -8.56 10.01
C LEU A 156 1.41 -9.92 10.74
N GLN A 157 1.36 -9.95 12.07
CA GLN A 157 1.30 -11.22 12.81
C GLN A 157 -0.01 -11.97 12.55
N PHE A 158 -1.11 -11.25 12.34
CA PHE A 158 -2.39 -11.84 11.92
C PHE A 158 -2.31 -12.44 10.51
N ILE A 159 -1.48 -11.86 9.64
CA ILE A 159 -1.24 -12.33 8.27
C ILE A 159 -0.33 -13.57 8.23
N PHE A 160 0.56 -13.75 9.20
CA PHE A 160 1.50 -14.89 9.24
C PHE A 160 1.16 -15.93 10.30
N ASP A 161 -0.07 -15.93 10.81
CA ASP A 161 -0.48 -16.93 11.77
C ASP A 161 -0.42 -18.32 11.12
N ASN A 162 0.33 -19.24 11.76
CA ASN A 162 0.71 -20.55 11.21
C ASN A 162 -0.52 -21.42 10.87
N LYS A 163 -1.68 -21.06 11.41
CA LYS A 163 -2.98 -21.69 11.11
C LYS A 163 -3.36 -21.60 9.63
N TYR A 164 -2.93 -20.56 8.91
CA TYR A 164 -3.30 -20.33 7.51
C TYR A 164 -2.20 -20.72 6.51
N TYR A 165 -0.96 -20.89 6.98
CA TYR A 165 0.21 -21.11 6.14
C TYR A 165 1.12 -22.19 6.74
N PRO A 166 0.96 -23.47 6.34
CA PRO A 166 1.85 -24.51 6.81
C PRO A 166 3.29 -24.20 6.38
N SER A 167 4.20 -24.17 7.36
CA SER A 167 5.60 -23.74 7.20
C SER A 167 6.34 -24.46 6.06
N GLY A 168 6.04 -25.73 5.80
CA GLY A 168 6.64 -26.50 4.70
C GLY A 168 6.31 -25.96 3.31
N ILE A 169 5.09 -25.45 3.10
CA ILE A 169 4.68 -24.87 1.81
C ILE A 169 5.33 -23.49 1.61
N LEU A 170 5.49 -22.73 2.70
CA LEU A 170 6.14 -21.42 2.68
C LEU A 170 7.63 -21.53 2.27
N ALA A 171 8.32 -22.55 2.77
CA ALA A 171 9.72 -22.82 2.43
C ALA A 171 9.91 -23.30 0.97
N ALA A 172 8.89 -23.93 0.38
CA ALA A 172 8.95 -24.38 -1.01
C ALA A 172 8.98 -23.22 -2.01
N LEU A 173 8.37 -22.06 -1.70
CA LEU A 173 8.27 -20.92 -2.61
C LEU A 173 9.65 -20.30 -2.96
N PRO A 174 10.52 -19.95 -1.99
CA PRO A 174 11.89 -19.56 -2.28
C PRO A 174 12.64 -20.62 -3.08
N LEU A 175 12.53 -21.90 -2.68
CA LEU A 175 13.26 -23.00 -3.32
C LEU A 175 12.89 -23.13 -4.80
N LEU A 176 11.60 -23.10 -5.13
CA LEU A 176 11.13 -23.11 -6.52
C LEU A 176 11.65 -21.87 -7.29
N SER A 177 11.71 -20.72 -6.64
CA SER A 177 12.19 -19.47 -7.26
C SER A 177 13.70 -19.50 -7.52
N PHE A 178 14.48 -20.08 -6.59
CA PHE A 178 15.89 -20.38 -6.81
C PHE A 178 16.09 -21.33 -7.99
N SER A 179 15.30 -22.40 -8.10
CA SER A 179 15.37 -23.33 -9.23
C SER A 179 15.04 -22.65 -10.56
N ILE A 180 14.01 -21.80 -10.60
CA ILE A 180 13.65 -21.02 -11.81
C ILE A 180 14.80 -20.08 -12.22
N ALA A 181 15.41 -19.39 -11.25
CA ALA A 181 16.53 -18.50 -11.48
C ALA A 181 17.76 -19.28 -11.98
N ALA A 182 18.09 -20.41 -11.34
CA ALA A 182 19.20 -21.28 -11.72
C ALA A 182 19.03 -21.84 -13.14
N PHE A 183 17.84 -22.34 -13.50
CA PHE A 183 17.56 -22.76 -14.88
C PHE A 183 17.60 -21.59 -15.86
N GLY A 184 17.20 -20.38 -15.44
CA GLY A 184 17.33 -19.17 -16.23
C GLY A 184 18.79 -18.82 -16.55
N ILE A 185 19.64 -18.81 -15.53
CA ILE A 185 21.09 -18.58 -15.65
C ILE A 185 21.72 -19.66 -16.53
N ALA A 186 21.39 -20.94 -16.28
CA ALA A 186 21.89 -22.07 -17.06
C ALA A 186 21.51 -21.96 -18.55
N LEU A 187 20.26 -21.59 -18.84
CA LEU A 187 19.78 -21.37 -20.21
C LEU A 187 20.58 -20.26 -20.91
N THR A 188 20.74 -19.11 -20.26
CA THR A 188 21.52 -17.98 -20.80
C THR A 188 22.98 -18.35 -21.03
N TRP A 189 23.61 -19.00 -20.06
CA TRP A 189 25.01 -19.41 -20.16
C TRP A 189 25.24 -20.43 -21.28
N LEU A 190 24.33 -21.40 -21.43
CA LEU A 190 24.42 -22.43 -22.47
C LEU A 190 24.22 -21.84 -23.88
N LEU A 191 23.31 -20.87 -24.04
CA LEU A 191 23.13 -20.12 -25.29
C LEU A 191 24.40 -19.35 -25.66
N GLN A 192 25.00 -18.62 -24.72
CA GLN A 192 26.24 -17.88 -24.97
C GLN A 192 27.38 -18.82 -25.37
N ARG A 193 27.53 -19.94 -24.66
CA ARG A 193 28.55 -20.94 -24.99
C ARG A 193 28.36 -21.54 -26.37
N GLY A 194 27.12 -21.87 -26.74
CA GLY A 194 26.78 -22.39 -28.07
C GLY A 194 27.10 -21.41 -29.20
N LEU A 195 26.97 -20.10 -28.97
CA LEU A 195 27.31 -19.07 -29.96
C LEU A 195 28.81 -18.82 -30.09
N ASN A 196 29.57 -18.94 -29.01
CA ASN A 196 30.99 -18.60 -28.99
C ASN A 196 31.91 -19.74 -29.44
N GLU A 197 31.44 -20.99 -29.38
CA GLU A 197 32.20 -22.16 -29.82
C GLU A 197 31.62 -22.71 -31.15
N PRO A 198 32.19 -22.34 -32.32
CA PRO A 198 31.62 -22.72 -33.62
C PRO A 198 31.57 -24.23 -33.88
N ARG A 199 32.31 -25.03 -33.11
CA ARG A 199 32.27 -26.50 -33.15
C ARG A 199 30.95 -27.06 -32.62
N ILE A 200 30.27 -26.35 -31.71
CA ILE A 200 28.99 -26.77 -31.13
C ILE A 200 27.84 -26.62 -32.16
N LEU A 201 28.00 -25.73 -33.13
CA LEU A 201 27.02 -25.44 -34.18
C LEU A 201 27.05 -26.44 -35.35
N GLN A 202 27.89 -27.48 -35.28
CA GLN A 202 28.05 -28.47 -36.36
C GLN A 202 27.52 -29.86 -35.96
N GLY A 203 26.73 -30.48 -36.84
CA GLY A 203 26.31 -31.88 -36.73
C GLY A 203 25.36 -32.21 -35.57
N GLY A 204 25.51 -33.40 -34.98
CA GLY A 204 24.64 -33.92 -33.91
C GLY A 204 24.79 -33.20 -32.55
N VAL A 205 25.87 -32.45 -32.33
CA VAL A 205 26.09 -31.65 -31.11
C VAL A 205 25.13 -30.46 -31.05
N PHE A 206 24.78 -29.88 -32.20
CA PHE A 206 23.77 -28.83 -32.25
C PHE A 206 22.38 -29.36 -31.86
N LEU A 207 22.04 -30.57 -32.32
CA LEU A 207 20.78 -31.24 -31.95
C LEU A 207 20.73 -31.56 -30.44
N SER A 208 21.85 -31.96 -29.83
CA SER A 208 21.89 -32.22 -28.40
C SER A 208 21.82 -30.92 -27.58
N LEU A 209 22.47 -29.84 -28.01
CA LEU A 209 22.39 -28.52 -27.37
C LEU A 209 20.95 -27.99 -27.38
N THR A 210 20.29 -28.04 -28.56
CA THR A 210 18.90 -27.60 -28.71
C THR A 210 17.94 -28.43 -27.88
N ALA A 211 18.11 -29.76 -27.83
CA ALA A 211 17.35 -30.63 -26.95
C ALA A 211 17.55 -30.27 -25.47
N LEU A 212 18.79 -29.99 -25.03
CA LEU A 212 19.09 -29.59 -23.65
C LEU A 212 18.46 -28.23 -23.29
N LEU A 213 18.53 -27.24 -24.18
CA LEU A 213 17.87 -25.94 -24.00
C LEU A 213 16.36 -26.09 -23.85
N LEU A 214 15.75 -26.97 -24.66
CA LEU A 214 14.32 -27.27 -24.59
C LEU A 214 13.97 -27.95 -23.26
N ILE A 215 14.75 -28.93 -22.83
CA ILE A 215 14.56 -29.61 -21.53
C ILE A 215 14.65 -28.60 -20.38
N ILE A 216 15.70 -27.77 -20.34
CA ILE A 216 15.87 -26.72 -19.32
C ILE A 216 14.68 -25.76 -19.33
N SER A 217 14.20 -25.37 -20.51
CA SER A 217 13.06 -24.45 -20.65
C SER A 217 11.75 -25.07 -20.17
N ILE A 218 11.52 -26.36 -20.43
CA ILE A 218 10.36 -27.10 -19.95
C ILE A 218 10.41 -27.20 -18.42
N PHE A 219 11.55 -27.58 -17.84
CA PHE A 219 11.69 -27.64 -16.38
C PHE A 219 11.51 -26.26 -15.76
N LYS A 220 12.15 -25.20 -16.28
CA LYS A 220 11.93 -23.84 -15.81
C LYS A 220 10.44 -23.46 -15.82
N SER A 221 9.73 -23.80 -16.90
CA SER A 221 8.28 -23.53 -17.04
C SER A 221 7.44 -24.37 -16.08
N LEU A 222 7.80 -25.64 -15.86
CA LEU A 222 7.14 -26.53 -14.89
C LEU A 222 7.30 -26.02 -13.46
N PHE A 223 8.50 -25.61 -13.06
CA PHE A 223 8.75 -25.02 -11.74
C PHE A 223 7.99 -23.70 -11.56
N SER A 224 7.91 -22.88 -12.62
CA SER A 224 7.09 -21.66 -12.62
C SER A 224 5.61 -21.98 -12.43
N PHE A 225 5.09 -23.00 -13.12
CA PHE A 225 3.72 -23.47 -12.98
C PHE A 225 3.44 -24.02 -11.57
N LEU A 226 4.31 -24.88 -11.03
CA LEU A 226 4.21 -25.42 -9.68
C LEU A 226 4.16 -24.30 -8.63
N ARG A 227 5.05 -23.31 -8.75
CA ARG A 227 5.06 -22.14 -7.87
C ARG A 227 3.74 -21.37 -7.94
N GLN A 228 3.23 -21.12 -9.15
CA GLN A 228 1.97 -20.40 -9.34
C GLN A 228 0.78 -21.18 -8.76
N HIS A 229 0.74 -22.49 -8.96
CA HIS A 229 -0.31 -23.36 -8.43
C HIS A 229 -0.34 -23.33 -6.90
N ILE A 230 0.83 -23.41 -6.25
CA ILE A 230 0.94 -23.27 -4.79
C ILE A 230 0.44 -21.90 -4.33
N LEU A 231 0.85 -20.82 -4.99
CA LEU A 231 0.45 -19.45 -4.62
C LEU A 231 -1.07 -19.24 -4.68
N ILE A 232 -1.73 -19.81 -5.70
CA ILE A 232 -3.19 -19.75 -5.86
C ILE A 232 -3.88 -20.51 -4.72
N ASN A 233 -3.42 -21.73 -4.40
CA ASN A 233 -4.03 -22.53 -3.33
C ASN A 233 -3.89 -21.86 -1.96
N ILE A 234 -2.73 -21.25 -1.68
CA ILE A 234 -2.52 -20.46 -0.46
C ILE A 234 -3.51 -19.30 -0.40
N ASN A 235 -3.66 -18.56 -1.50
CA ASN A 235 -4.54 -17.41 -1.58
C ASN A 235 -6.02 -17.80 -1.37
N LEU A 236 -6.46 -18.92 -1.94
CA LEU A 236 -7.81 -19.46 -1.75
C LEU A 236 -8.08 -19.89 -0.30
N ASN A 237 -7.13 -20.59 0.33
CA ASN A 237 -7.28 -21.06 1.71
C ASN A 237 -7.35 -19.88 2.69
N ALA A 238 -6.48 -18.88 2.52
CA ALA A 238 -6.51 -17.66 3.32
C ALA A 238 -7.85 -16.93 3.16
N ASN A 239 -8.32 -16.77 1.92
CA ASN A 239 -9.59 -16.10 1.64
C ASN A 239 -10.79 -16.85 2.26
N SER A 240 -10.84 -18.17 2.10
CA SER A 240 -11.91 -19.00 2.69
C SER A 240 -11.96 -18.83 4.21
N ALA A 241 -10.81 -18.79 4.86
CA ALA A 241 -10.75 -18.73 6.31
C ALA A 241 -11.10 -17.34 6.87
N LEU A 242 -10.63 -16.26 6.22
CA LEU A 242 -11.00 -14.88 6.57
C LEU A 242 -12.49 -14.61 6.30
N SER A 243 -12.99 -15.07 5.16
CA SER A 243 -14.41 -14.91 4.80
C SER A 243 -15.32 -15.62 5.82
N LYS A 244 -14.96 -16.83 6.27
CA LYS A 244 -15.70 -17.55 7.33
C LYS A 244 -15.70 -16.78 8.65
N ALA A 245 -14.56 -16.22 9.05
CA ALA A 245 -14.45 -15.43 10.28
C ALA A 245 -15.33 -14.17 10.22
N LEU A 246 -15.34 -13.47 9.09
CA LEU A 246 -16.22 -12.32 8.86
C LEU A 246 -17.69 -12.73 8.92
N VAL A 247 -18.09 -13.79 8.20
CA VAL A 247 -19.49 -14.23 8.18
C VAL A 247 -19.97 -14.62 9.57
N PHE A 248 -19.16 -15.36 10.33
CA PHE A 248 -19.48 -15.69 11.72
C PHE A 248 -19.57 -14.45 12.61
N GLY A 249 -18.65 -13.51 12.45
CA GLY A 249 -18.67 -12.21 13.14
C GLY A 249 -19.97 -11.44 12.85
N LEU A 250 -20.31 -11.27 11.56
CA LEU A 250 -21.53 -10.60 11.12
C LEU A 250 -22.82 -11.23 11.65
N ILE A 251 -22.88 -12.57 11.70
CA ILE A 251 -24.06 -13.29 12.18
C ILE A 251 -24.19 -13.19 13.71
N SER A 252 -23.05 -13.21 14.43
CA SER A 252 -23.03 -13.18 15.89
C SER A 252 -23.22 -11.77 16.48
N SER A 253 -22.67 -10.74 15.85
CA SER A 253 -22.97 -9.35 16.18
C SER A 253 -24.30 -8.98 15.54
N ALA A 254 -25.33 -8.67 16.32
CA ALA A 254 -26.63 -8.25 15.82
C ALA A 254 -26.60 -6.86 15.11
N ILE A 255 -25.78 -6.68 14.07
CA ILE A 255 -25.68 -5.48 13.20
C ILE A 255 -26.85 -5.46 12.20
N PHE A 256 -27.97 -6.10 12.54
CA PHE A 256 -29.14 -6.25 11.67
C PHE A 256 -30.07 -5.04 11.74
N ASN A 257 -29.49 -3.83 11.67
CA ASN A 257 -30.23 -2.69 11.14
C ASN A 257 -30.06 -2.74 9.62
N HIS A 258 -31.14 -3.06 8.91
CA HIS A 258 -31.19 -3.42 7.48
C HIS A 258 -30.43 -2.49 6.52
N GLN A 259 -30.18 -1.22 6.88
CA GLN A 259 -29.45 -0.26 6.03
C GLN A 259 -27.94 -0.19 6.30
N ARG A 260 -27.45 -0.56 7.49
CA ARG A 260 -26.04 -0.37 7.89
C ARG A 260 -25.21 -1.64 7.81
N GLY A 261 -25.83 -2.81 8.00
CA GLY A 261 -25.14 -4.10 7.86
C GLY A 261 -24.60 -4.34 6.45
N GLY A 262 -25.29 -3.83 5.41
CA GLY A 262 -24.86 -3.95 4.01
C GLY A 262 -23.57 -3.19 3.70
N GLN A 263 -23.45 -1.94 4.11
CA GLN A 263 -22.25 -1.13 3.89
C GLN A 263 -21.07 -1.63 4.73
N PHE A 264 -21.32 -2.05 5.98
CA PHE A 264 -20.31 -2.70 6.81
C PHE A 264 -19.79 -3.98 6.13
N ALA A 265 -20.68 -4.88 5.69
CA ALA A 265 -20.28 -6.09 4.97
C ALA A 265 -19.49 -5.77 3.71
N ARG A 266 -19.90 -4.78 2.92
CA ARG A 266 -19.18 -4.32 1.71
C ARG A 266 -17.77 -3.83 2.05
N ASN A 267 -17.62 -2.98 3.06
CA ASN A 267 -16.32 -2.45 3.47
C ASN A 267 -15.41 -3.57 4.02
N SER A 268 -15.94 -4.44 4.87
CA SER A 268 -15.21 -5.57 5.46
C SER A 268 -14.76 -6.58 4.41
N LEU A 269 -15.59 -6.90 3.40
CA LEU A 269 -15.18 -7.70 2.24
C LEU A 269 -14.07 -7.00 1.45
N GLY A 270 -14.17 -5.68 1.26
CA GLY A 270 -13.12 -4.88 0.65
C GLY A 270 -11.80 -4.94 1.41
N HIS A 271 -11.84 -4.92 2.75
CA HIS A 271 -10.65 -5.07 3.60
C HIS A 271 -10.03 -6.47 3.48
N ILE A 272 -10.85 -7.52 3.46
CA ILE A 272 -10.36 -8.90 3.24
C ILE A 272 -9.66 -9.00 1.87
N GLN A 273 -10.24 -8.45 0.81
CA GLN A 273 -9.62 -8.48 -0.52
C GLN A 273 -8.27 -7.75 -0.53
N LYS A 274 -8.16 -6.59 0.15
CA LYS A 274 -6.89 -5.86 0.29
C LYS A 274 -5.84 -6.69 1.03
N MET A 275 -6.21 -7.34 2.13
CA MET A 275 -5.32 -8.24 2.88
C MET A 275 -4.86 -9.42 2.04
N GLN A 276 -5.77 -10.04 1.30
CA GLN A 276 -5.46 -11.14 0.39
C GLN A 276 -4.48 -10.71 -0.71
N ASN A 277 -4.69 -9.54 -1.31
CA ASN A 277 -3.77 -8.99 -2.31
C ASN A 277 -2.39 -8.73 -1.69
N ALA A 278 -2.32 -8.20 -0.47
CA ALA A 278 -1.07 -8.02 0.26
C ALA A 278 -0.33 -9.33 0.54
N ILE A 279 -1.06 -10.39 0.94
CA ILE A 279 -0.48 -11.73 1.14
C ILE A 279 0.11 -12.25 -0.16
N SER A 280 -0.65 -12.18 -1.26
CA SER A 280 -0.19 -12.62 -2.57
C SER A 280 1.00 -11.81 -3.08
N ALA A 281 1.00 -10.49 -2.84
CA ALA A 281 2.13 -9.62 -3.14
C ALA A 281 3.38 -10.00 -2.33
N PHE A 282 3.21 -10.26 -1.03
CA PHE A 282 4.32 -10.64 -0.17
C PHE A 282 4.90 -11.99 -0.57
N LEU A 283 4.08 -13.03 -0.66
CA LEU A 283 4.54 -14.39 -0.99
C LEU A 283 4.97 -14.51 -2.46
N GLY A 284 4.17 -13.95 -3.38
CA GLY A 284 4.35 -14.09 -4.83
C GLY A 284 5.34 -13.11 -5.47
N VAL A 285 5.79 -12.10 -4.73
CA VAL A 285 6.78 -11.13 -5.21
C VAL A 285 7.92 -10.95 -4.21
N VAL A 286 7.64 -10.51 -2.97
CA VAL A 286 8.71 -10.18 -2.02
C VAL A 286 9.54 -11.40 -1.64
N VAL A 287 8.90 -12.52 -1.28
CA VAL A 287 9.61 -13.75 -0.90
C VAL A 287 10.27 -14.40 -2.10
N THR A 288 9.55 -14.54 -3.21
CA THR A 288 9.99 -15.30 -4.38
C THR A 288 10.94 -14.52 -5.29
N ASP A 289 10.58 -13.31 -5.70
CA ASP A 289 11.46 -12.47 -6.52
C ASP A 289 12.60 -11.90 -5.67
N GLY A 290 12.38 -11.65 -4.37
CA GLY A 290 13.45 -11.29 -3.44
C GLY A 290 14.50 -12.39 -3.29
N SER A 291 14.08 -13.67 -3.18
CA SER A 291 15.04 -14.79 -3.14
C SER A 291 15.78 -14.95 -4.47
N MET A 292 15.10 -14.72 -5.60
CA MET A 292 15.74 -14.70 -6.92
C MET A 292 16.77 -13.57 -7.04
N ILE A 293 16.47 -12.36 -6.55
CA ILE A 293 17.44 -11.25 -6.53
C ILE A 293 18.66 -11.59 -5.67
N LEU A 294 18.47 -12.22 -4.51
CA LEU A 294 19.59 -12.64 -3.66
C LEU A 294 20.51 -13.64 -4.38
N LEU A 295 19.94 -14.61 -5.11
CA LEU A 295 20.73 -15.53 -5.92
C LEU A 295 21.51 -14.81 -7.02
N LEU A 296 20.82 -13.98 -7.80
CA LEU A 296 21.42 -13.24 -8.92
C LEU A 296 22.51 -12.29 -8.42
N LEU A 297 22.28 -11.60 -7.30
CA LEU A 297 23.28 -10.72 -6.70
C LEU A 297 24.50 -11.51 -6.21
N SER A 298 24.28 -12.68 -5.60
CA SER A 298 25.38 -13.58 -5.21
C SER A 298 26.18 -14.06 -6.41
N GLY A 299 25.51 -14.41 -7.51
CA GLY A 299 26.13 -14.76 -8.79
C GLY A 299 26.98 -13.60 -9.33
N LEU A 300 26.43 -12.39 -9.30
CA LEU A 300 27.12 -11.16 -9.72
C LEU A 300 28.40 -10.90 -8.92
N PHE A 301 28.35 -11.06 -7.59
CA PHE A 301 29.51 -10.90 -6.73
C PHE A 301 30.58 -11.97 -6.99
N TYR A 302 30.17 -13.20 -7.29
CA TYR A 302 31.09 -14.29 -7.63
C TYR A 302 31.77 -14.06 -8.99
N LEU A 303 31.03 -13.59 -9.99
CA LEU A 303 31.54 -13.35 -11.34
C LEU A 303 32.39 -12.08 -11.43
N HIS A 304 31.89 -10.97 -10.88
CA HIS A 304 32.50 -9.66 -11.01
C HIS A 304 32.12 -8.77 -9.80
N PRO A 305 32.97 -8.72 -8.75
CA PRO A 305 32.66 -8.05 -7.49
C PRO A 305 32.27 -6.57 -7.63
N LEU A 306 32.87 -5.83 -8.58
CA LEU A 306 32.52 -4.43 -8.84
C LEU A 306 31.10 -4.27 -9.40
N ALA A 307 30.63 -5.22 -10.21
CA ALA A 307 29.26 -5.21 -10.74
C ALA A 307 28.28 -5.53 -9.61
N GLY A 308 28.63 -6.52 -8.78
CA GLY A 308 27.98 -6.80 -7.50
C GLY A 308 27.74 -5.54 -6.67
N ALA A 309 28.80 -4.77 -6.44
CA ALA A 309 28.74 -3.53 -5.68
C ALA A 309 27.85 -2.45 -6.31
N ILE A 310 27.93 -2.25 -7.63
CA ILE A 310 27.09 -1.28 -8.36
C ILE A 310 25.60 -1.61 -8.17
N ILE A 311 25.22 -2.88 -8.40
CA ILE A 311 23.83 -3.32 -8.26
C ILE A 311 23.38 -3.31 -6.80
N PHE A 312 24.25 -3.65 -5.85
CA PHE A 312 23.92 -3.56 -4.43
C PHE A 312 23.62 -2.12 -3.98
N ILE A 313 24.42 -1.13 -4.42
CA ILE A 313 24.16 0.28 -4.16
C ILE A 313 22.84 0.73 -4.81
N TYR A 314 22.57 0.28 -6.04
CA TYR A 314 21.29 0.52 -6.71
C TYR A 314 20.11 -0.03 -5.88
N LEU A 315 20.19 -1.27 -5.40
CA LEU A 315 19.13 -1.88 -4.57
C LEU A 315 18.91 -1.12 -3.26
N ILE A 316 19.97 -0.69 -2.56
CA ILE A 316 19.86 0.08 -1.31
C ILE A 316 19.21 1.44 -1.57
N THR A 317 19.70 2.19 -2.57
CA THR A 317 19.18 3.52 -2.89
C THR A 317 17.72 3.46 -3.35
N TYR A 318 17.38 2.46 -4.16
CA TYR A 318 16.02 2.18 -4.60
C TYR A 318 15.11 1.81 -3.41
N GLY A 319 15.54 0.88 -2.54
CA GLY A 319 14.80 0.47 -1.35
C GLY A 319 14.53 1.63 -0.39
N TYR A 320 15.52 2.51 -0.18
CA TYR A 320 15.34 3.72 0.63
C TYR A 320 14.34 4.69 0.02
N ALA A 321 14.39 4.91 -1.31
CA ALA A 321 13.45 5.77 -2.02
C ALA A 321 12.01 5.24 -1.91
N ILE A 322 11.82 3.93 -2.05
CA ILE A 322 10.52 3.26 -1.82
C ILE A 322 10.05 3.51 -0.40
N PHE A 323 10.84 3.13 0.60
CA PHE A 323 10.43 3.21 2.01
C PHE A 323 9.98 4.63 2.40
N LYS A 324 10.69 5.64 1.89
CA LYS A 324 10.35 7.05 2.12
C LYS A 324 9.06 7.48 1.41
N SER A 325 8.82 6.97 0.20
CA SER A 325 7.64 7.32 -0.63
C SER A 325 6.38 6.55 -0.25
N LEU A 326 6.52 5.38 0.38
CA LEU A 326 5.45 4.42 0.66
C LEU A 326 4.26 5.01 1.42
N PRO A 327 4.42 5.77 2.52
CA PRO A 327 3.27 6.30 3.27
C PRO A 327 2.46 7.30 2.44
N GLN A 328 3.15 8.13 1.65
CA GLN A 328 2.48 9.12 0.80
C GLN A 328 1.83 8.46 -0.42
N ALA A 329 2.44 7.43 -0.98
CA ALA A 329 1.89 6.67 -2.09
C ALA A 329 0.58 5.96 -1.68
N ALA A 330 0.59 5.29 -0.52
CA ALA A 330 -0.61 4.67 0.05
C ALA A 330 -1.73 5.71 0.28
N TYR A 331 -1.40 6.88 0.85
CA TYR A 331 -2.34 7.99 1.02
C TYR A 331 -2.95 8.44 -0.30
N ASN A 332 -2.13 8.69 -1.31
CA ASN A 332 -2.60 9.16 -2.60
C ASN A 332 -3.51 8.14 -3.30
N GLN A 333 -3.24 6.84 -3.14
CA GLN A 333 -4.05 5.79 -3.75
C GLN A 333 -5.42 5.65 -3.06
N GLU A 334 -5.47 5.71 -1.73
CA GLU A 334 -6.77 5.67 -1.03
C GLU A 334 -7.56 6.95 -1.31
N ARG A 335 -6.91 8.11 -1.35
CA ARG A 335 -7.53 9.39 -1.73
C ARG A 335 -8.14 9.32 -3.14
N LEU A 336 -7.41 8.75 -4.10
CA LEU A 336 -7.89 8.50 -5.46
C LEU A 336 -9.14 7.61 -5.46
N LYS A 337 -9.11 6.51 -4.69
CA LYS A 337 -10.22 5.57 -4.58
C LYS A 337 -11.47 6.25 -3.99
N GLN A 338 -11.31 7.04 -2.94
CA GLN A 338 -12.42 7.76 -2.31
C GLN A 338 -13.05 8.78 -3.27
N LEU A 339 -12.24 9.50 -4.06
CA LEU A 339 -12.76 10.40 -5.10
C LEU A 339 -13.60 9.65 -6.15
N SER A 340 -13.18 8.44 -6.54
CA SER A 340 -13.95 7.59 -7.45
C SER A 340 -15.27 7.15 -6.82
N ILE A 341 -15.23 6.59 -5.61
CA ILE A 341 -16.42 6.11 -4.89
C ILE A 341 -17.41 7.24 -4.68
N ALA A 342 -16.95 8.41 -4.24
CA ALA A 342 -17.84 9.55 -4.02
C ALA A 342 -18.51 10.01 -5.32
N SER A 343 -17.78 9.97 -6.44
CA SER A 343 -18.37 10.29 -7.75
C SER A 343 -19.42 9.26 -8.20
N GLU A 344 -19.24 7.99 -7.87
CA GLU A 344 -20.21 6.92 -8.14
C GLU A 344 -21.46 7.03 -7.26
N LEU A 345 -21.27 7.29 -5.96
CA LEU A 345 -22.38 7.47 -5.02
C LEU A 345 -23.22 8.68 -5.39
N GLN A 346 -22.59 9.81 -5.70
CA GLN A 346 -23.29 11.01 -6.15
C GLN A 346 -24.14 10.71 -7.41
N LEU A 347 -23.59 9.97 -8.37
CA LEU A 347 -24.34 9.55 -9.57
C LEU A 347 -25.51 8.62 -9.23
N ALA A 348 -25.34 7.71 -8.26
CA ALA A 348 -26.41 6.81 -7.84
C ALA A 348 -27.55 7.56 -7.14
N ASP A 349 -27.21 8.49 -6.24
CA ASP A 349 -28.19 9.33 -5.55
C ASP A 349 -28.97 10.19 -6.55
N ASP A 350 -28.27 10.86 -7.48
CA ASP A 350 -28.89 11.68 -8.52
C ASP A 350 -29.84 10.86 -9.42
N ILE A 351 -29.47 9.62 -9.80
CA ILE A 351 -30.35 8.71 -10.56
C ILE A 351 -31.58 8.29 -9.74
N SER A 352 -31.41 8.07 -8.43
CA SER A 352 -32.50 7.62 -7.55
C SER A 352 -33.53 8.72 -7.29
N ILE A 353 -33.08 9.98 -7.20
CA ILE A 353 -33.89 11.16 -6.94
C ILE A 353 -34.60 11.62 -8.22
N ASN A 354 -33.94 11.58 -9.38
CA ASN A 354 -34.43 12.19 -10.63
C ASN A 354 -34.96 11.17 -11.66
N LYS A 355 -35.97 10.38 -11.27
CA LYS A 355 -36.73 9.57 -12.24
C LYS A 355 -37.65 10.39 -13.17
N SER A 356 -37.88 11.69 -12.94
CA SER A 356 -38.96 12.42 -13.64
C SER A 356 -38.61 13.70 -14.41
N ASP A 357 -37.56 14.47 -14.15
CA ASP A 357 -37.30 15.69 -14.96
C ASP A 357 -35.82 16.08 -14.97
N LEU A 358 -35.13 15.84 -16.09
CA LEU A 358 -33.74 16.27 -16.28
C LEU A 358 -33.71 17.63 -16.99
N LEU A 359 -33.60 18.72 -16.23
CA LEU A 359 -33.25 20.02 -16.80
C LEU A 359 -31.74 20.03 -17.15
N LEU A 360 -31.43 20.13 -18.44
CA LEU A 360 -30.10 20.21 -19.05
C LEU A 360 -29.02 21.04 -18.29
N PRO A 361 -29.31 22.16 -17.60
CA PRO A 361 -28.29 22.89 -16.83
C PRO A 361 -27.65 22.12 -15.67
N ASP A 362 -28.39 21.29 -14.93
CA ASP A 362 -27.83 20.53 -13.79
C ASP A 362 -26.87 19.42 -14.25
N TYR A 363 -27.16 18.82 -15.41
CA TYR A 363 -26.29 17.82 -16.02
C TYR A 363 -24.90 18.38 -16.39
N SER A 364 -24.83 19.64 -16.82
CA SER A 364 -23.57 20.29 -17.17
C SER A 364 -22.69 20.58 -15.95
N ALA A 365 -23.29 20.97 -14.82
CA ALA A 365 -22.60 21.17 -13.55
C ALA A 365 -22.09 19.83 -12.99
N PHE A 366 -22.91 18.78 -13.08
CA PHE A 366 -22.52 17.41 -12.74
C PHE A 366 -21.30 16.95 -13.56
N LEU A 367 -21.36 17.06 -14.89
CA LEU A 367 -20.25 16.66 -15.76
C LEU A 367 -18.96 17.42 -15.42
N LYS A 368 -19.07 18.71 -15.09
CA LYS A 368 -17.93 19.53 -14.69
C LYS A 368 -17.32 19.08 -13.35
N SER A 369 -18.15 18.70 -12.37
CA SER A 369 -17.68 18.12 -11.09
C SER A 369 -16.99 16.77 -11.30
N HIS A 370 -17.62 15.89 -12.10
CA HIS A 370 -17.06 14.58 -12.44
C HIS A 370 -15.72 14.71 -13.20
N GLN A 371 -15.65 15.58 -14.20
CA GLN A 371 -14.42 15.88 -14.93
C GLN A 371 -13.32 16.46 -14.02
N ARG A 372 -13.68 17.28 -13.03
CA ARG A 372 -12.72 17.79 -12.03
C ARG A 372 -12.13 16.65 -11.21
N ASN A 373 -12.95 15.72 -10.73
CA ASN A 373 -12.49 14.56 -9.96
C ASN A 373 -11.58 13.66 -10.80
N LEU A 374 -11.96 13.40 -12.05
CA LEU A 374 -11.11 12.70 -13.03
C LEU A 374 -9.79 13.44 -13.32
N GLY A 375 -9.82 14.77 -13.33
CA GLY A 375 -8.63 15.61 -13.48
C GLY A 375 -7.63 15.42 -12.34
N VAL A 376 -8.11 15.46 -11.10
CA VAL A 376 -7.29 15.19 -9.90
C VAL A 376 -6.73 13.76 -9.94
N ALA A 377 -7.57 12.79 -10.31
CA ALA A 377 -7.18 11.40 -10.47
C ALA A 377 -6.06 11.22 -11.51
N LYS A 378 -6.22 11.85 -12.68
CA LYS A 378 -5.22 11.87 -13.75
C LYS A 378 -3.90 12.46 -13.27
N GLU A 379 -3.93 13.60 -12.58
CA GLU A 379 -2.71 14.21 -12.06
C GLU A 379 -1.97 13.29 -11.09
N MET A 380 -2.69 12.61 -10.20
CA MET A 380 -2.09 11.65 -9.27
C MET A 380 -1.48 10.47 -10.01
N ALA A 381 -2.21 9.89 -10.98
CA ALA A 381 -1.71 8.78 -11.79
C ALA A 381 -0.46 9.17 -12.59
N LEU A 382 -0.42 10.38 -13.16
CA LEU A 382 0.75 10.89 -13.86
C LEU A 382 1.95 11.10 -12.94
N ARG A 383 1.75 11.56 -11.70
CA ARG A 383 2.85 11.69 -10.72
C ARG A 383 3.44 10.33 -10.38
N VAL A 384 2.60 9.31 -10.18
CA VAL A 384 3.02 7.93 -9.92
C VAL A 384 3.79 7.36 -11.13
N SER A 385 3.26 7.54 -12.34
CA SER A 385 3.91 7.10 -13.58
C SER A 385 5.28 7.75 -13.80
N ARG A 386 5.44 9.05 -13.52
CA ARG A 386 6.74 9.73 -13.58
C ARG A 386 7.76 9.15 -12.60
N LEU A 387 7.32 8.77 -11.40
CA LEU A 387 8.21 8.12 -10.42
C LEU A 387 8.67 6.74 -10.92
N TYR A 388 7.77 5.92 -11.48
CA TYR A 388 8.14 4.65 -12.09
C TYR A 388 9.14 4.81 -13.24
N MET A 389 8.93 5.79 -14.12
CA MET A 389 9.88 6.10 -15.19
C MET A 389 11.27 6.48 -14.64
N LEU A 390 11.34 7.33 -13.61
CA LEU A 390 12.61 7.69 -12.96
C LEU A 390 13.32 6.46 -12.38
N TYR A 391 12.55 5.56 -11.75
CA TYR A 391 13.04 4.32 -11.18
C TYR A 391 13.59 3.35 -12.23
N GLU A 392 12.92 3.23 -13.38
CA GLU A 392 13.43 2.48 -14.54
C GLU A 392 14.71 3.10 -15.10
N CYS A 393 14.76 4.42 -15.25
CA CYS A 393 15.98 5.13 -15.68
C CYS A 393 17.16 4.88 -14.72
N CYS A 394 16.94 4.87 -13.40
CA CYS A 394 18.00 4.53 -12.45
C CYS A 394 18.50 3.09 -12.65
N GLY A 395 17.60 2.15 -12.94
CA GLY A 395 17.97 0.77 -13.26
C GLY A 395 18.79 0.65 -14.55
N THR A 396 18.39 1.35 -15.62
CA THR A 396 19.16 1.34 -16.89
C THR A 396 20.55 1.96 -16.72
N VAL A 397 20.69 3.03 -15.94
CA VAL A 397 22.01 3.60 -15.60
C VAL A 397 22.87 2.57 -14.86
N ALA A 398 22.31 1.85 -13.89
CA ALA A 398 23.06 0.81 -13.17
C ALA A 398 23.54 -0.31 -14.12
N ILE A 399 22.68 -0.74 -15.06
CA ILE A 399 23.05 -1.73 -16.09
C ILE A 399 24.18 -1.20 -16.99
N VAL A 400 24.11 0.05 -17.44
CA VAL A 400 25.15 0.67 -18.28
C VAL A 400 26.48 0.77 -17.53
N LEU A 401 26.47 1.08 -16.23
CA LEU A 401 27.67 1.09 -15.39
C LEU A 401 28.28 -0.32 -15.24
N VAL A 402 27.44 -1.35 -15.07
CA VAL A 402 27.89 -2.75 -15.06
C VAL A 402 28.50 -3.11 -16.42
N PHE A 403 27.85 -2.77 -17.52
CA PHE A 403 28.39 -2.98 -18.87
C PHE A 403 29.74 -2.29 -19.06
N PHE A 404 29.85 -1.02 -18.70
CA PHE A 404 31.09 -0.25 -18.85
C PHE A 404 32.23 -0.84 -18.01
N SER A 405 31.98 -1.14 -16.73
CA SER A 405 32.99 -1.74 -15.85
C SER A 405 33.43 -3.12 -16.34
N GLY A 406 32.49 -3.95 -16.78
CA GLY A 406 32.77 -5.26 -17.35
C GLY A 406 33.54 -5.18 -18.67
N ALA A 407 33.22 -4.22 -19.55
CA ALA A 407 33.94 -4.02 -20.81
C ALA A 407 35.39 -3.57 -20.60
N GLN A 408 35.65 -2.74 -19.58
CA GLN A 408 37.02 -2.36 -19.22
C GLN A 408 37.85 -3.55 -18.74
N GLN A 409 37.27 -4.45 -17.94
CA GLN A 409 37.98 -5.66 -17.48
C GLN A 409 38.15 -6.70 -18.59
N LEU A 410 37.16 -6.83 -19.47
CA LEU A 410 37.28 -7.66 -20.67
C LEU A 410 38.47 -7.20 -21.53
N ASN A 411 38.64 -5.88 -21.72
CA ASN A 411 39.76 -5.32 -22.49
C ASN A 411 41.12 -5.54 -21.81
N LYS A 412 41.16 -5.60 -20.48
CA LYS A 412 42.37 -5.93 -19.71
C LYS A 412 42.70 -7.43 -19.72
N GLY A 413 41.77 -8.28 -20.15
CA GLY A 413 41.90 -9.74 -20.12
C GLY A 413 41.56 -10.36 -18.75
N ASP A 414 41.07 -9.57 -17.80
CA ASP A 414 40.73 -10.04 -16.44
C ASP A 414 39.39 -10.82 -16.40
N LEU A 415 38.55 -10.65 -17.42
CA LEU A 415 37.20 -11.21 -17.47
C LEU A 415 36.94 -11.93 -18.79
N SER A 416 36.39 -13.15 -18.74
CA SER A 416 35.95 -13.86 -19.95
C SER A 416 34.71 -13.21 -20.57
N TYR A 417 34.55 -13.31 -21.89
CA TYR A 417 33.35 -12.80 -22.57
C TYR A 417 32.05 -13.42 -22.04
N ASN A 418 32.05 -14.71 -21.70
CA ASN A 418 30.89 -15.39 -21.12
C ASN A 418 30.53 -14.80 -19.75
N SER A 419 31.53 -14.61 -18.87
CA SER A 419 31.33 -14.03 -17.54
C SER A 419 30.84 -12.57 -17.63
N PHE A 420 31.40 -11.80 -18.58
CA PHE A 420 30.97 -10.45 -18.88
C PHE A 420 29.49 -10.39 -19.28
N MET A 421 29.10 -11.18 -20.29
CA MET A 421 27.73 -11.18 -20.79
C MET A 421 26.74 -11.70 -19.74
N LEU A 422 27.13 -12.70 -18.94
CA LEU A 422 26.31 -13.20 -17.85
C LEU A 422 26.08 -12.14 -16.77
N ALA A 423 27.12 -11.39 -16.37
CA ALA A 423 26.99 -10.30 -15.40
C ALA A 423 26.05 -9.18 -15.88
N VAL A 424 26.12 -8.80 -17.16
CA VAL A 424 25.20 -7.79 -17.73
C VAL A 424 23.75 -8.29 -17.73
N ILE A 425 23.52 -9.56 -18.06
CA ILE A 425 22.17 -10.14 -18.08
C ILE A 425 21.61 -10.30 -16.66
N GLU A 426 22.41 -10.74 -15.69
CA GLU A 426 21.98 -10.81 -14.29
C GLU A 426 21.61 -9.42 -13.75
N ALA A 427 22.42 -8.40 -14.04
CA ALA A 427 22.11 -7.01 -13.69
C ALA A 427 20.79 -6.54 -14.33
N TYR A 428 20.56 -6.86 -15.60
CA TYR A 428 19.30 -6.54 -16.29
C TYR A 428 18.10 -7.25 -15.65
N LEU A 429 18.23 -8.55 -15.34
CA LEU A 429 17.18 -9.32 -14.68
C LEU A 429 16.82 -8.72 -13.33
N ILE A 430 17.82 -8.36 -12.50
CA ILE A 430 17.57 -7.71 -11.20
C ILE A 430 16.81 -6.39 -11.39
N ALA A 431 17.27 -5.52 -12.29
CA ALA A 431 16.62 -4.24 -12.54
C ALA A 431 15.17 -4.40 -13.04
N SER A 432 14.91 -5.41 -13.88
CA SER A 432 13.56 -5.68 -14.43
C SER A 432 12.53 -6.13 -13.39
N LEU A 433 12.98 -6.66 -12.25
CA LEU A 433 12.10 -7.09 -11.16
C LEU A 433 11.70 -5.93 -10.23
N MET A 434 12.42 -4.82 -10.29
CA MET A 434 12.24 -3.70 -9.35
C MET A 434 10.88 -2.99 -9.45
N PRO A 435 10.29 -2.78 -10.64
CA PRO A 435 8.94 -2.23 -10.73
C PRO A 435 7.89 -3.14 -10.07
N LYS A 436 8.02 -4.46 -10.26
CA LYS A 436 7.11 -5.45 -9.68
C LYS A 436 7.20 -5.47 -8.16
N LEU A 437 8.40 -5.38 -7.59
CA LEU A 437 8.63 -5.26 -6.15
C LEU A 437 8.10 -3.93 -5.58
N HIS A 438 8.25 -2.82 -6.31
CA HIS A 438 7.65 -1.55 -5.90
C HIS A 438 6.13 -1.65 -5.76
N ALA A 439 5.46 -2.20 -6.78
CA ALA A 439 4.01 -2.38 -6.76
C ALA A 439 3.55 -3.33 -5.64
N SER A 440 4.32 -4.38 -5.35
CA SER A 440 3.99 -5.31 -4.26
C SER A 440 4.10 -4.66 -2.88
N PHE A 441 5.10 -3.81 -2.63
CA PHE A 441 5.19 -3.05 -1.38
C PHE A 441 3.99 -2.13 -1.15
N GLN A 442 3.46 -1.52 -2.21
CA GLN A 442 2.26 -0.70 -2.13
C GLN A 442 1.04 -1.55 -1.73
N GLN A 443 0.83 -2.71 -2.37
CA GLN A 443 -0.24 -3.64 -2.01
C GLN A 443 -0.12 -4.14 -0.57
N ILE A 444 1.10 -4.43 -0.11
CA ILE A 444 1.37 -4.86 1.27
C ILE A 444 1.01 -3.75 2.26
N ALA A 445 1.33 -2.50 1.95
CA ALA A 445 0.95 -1.36 2.77
C ALA A 445 -0.57 -1.24 2.89
N GLU A 446 -1.30 -1.36 1.78
CA GLU A 446 -2.76 -1.31 1.76
C GLU A 446 -3.41 -2.45 2.56
N GLY A 447 -2.90 -3.68 2.42
CA GLY A 447 -3.39 -4.81 3.20
C GLY A 447 -3.05 -4.73 4.68
N SER A 448 -1.90 -4.17 5.04
CA SER A 448 -1.57 -3.89 6.45
C SER A 448 -2.52 -2.86 7.05
N ASP A 449 -2.85 -1.80 6.31
CA ASP A 449 -3.82 -0.79 6.74
C ASP A 449 -5.23 -1.40 6.86
N ALA A 450 -5.62 -2.29 5.94
CA ALA A 450 -6.89 -3.03 6.01
C ALA A 450 -6.96 -4.00 7.21
N ALA A 451 -5.86 -4.67 7.55
CA ALA A 451 -5.79 -5.55 8.72
C ALA A 451 -6.00 -4.79 10.03
N ILE A 452 -5.44 -3.57 10.13
CA ILE A 452 -5.68 -2.68 11.28
C ILE A 452 -7.17 -2.33 11.36
N GLN A 453 -7.82 -2.03 10.23
CA GLN A 453 -9.25 -1.69 10.23
C GLN A 453 -10.13 -2.83 10.72
N LEU A 454 -9.88 -4.08 10.28
CA LEU A 454 -10.63 -5.23 10.76
C LEU A 454 -10.39 -5.54 12.23
N ALA A 455 -9.21 -5.25 12.77
CA ALA A 455 -8.91 -5.44 14.20
C ALA A 455 -9.63 -4.40 15.09
N ASN A 456 -9.78 -3.18 14.56
CA ASN A 456 -10.36 -2.04 15.27
C ASN A 456 -11.90 -2.04 15.25
N GLN A 457 -12.52 -2.73 14.29
CA GLN A 457 -13.97 -2.97 14.21
C GLN A 457 -14.41 -4.09 15.15
#